data_AF-A0AA35WBV1-F1
#
_entry.id   AF-A0AA35WBV1-F1
#
_cell.length_a   1.000
_cell.length_b   1.000
_cell.length_c   1.000
_cell.angle_alpha   90.00
_cell.angle_beta   90.00
_cell.angle_gamma   90.00
#
_symmetry.space_group_name_H-M   'P 1'
#
loop_
_entity.id
_entity.type
_entity.pdbx_description
1 polymer ?
#
loop_
_entity_poly.entity_id
_entity_poly.type
_entity_poly.pdbx_seq_one_letter_code
_entity_poly.pdbx_strand_id
1 'polypeptide(L)'
;MSLSKHAVLDRVIVQVASFTVGREGEFEPSDNEKLFSSAECSLLLYHCLENTPYTPSGLQSVHECVLEGDKGFVSALRLCKPPVLAEVYPLHQQEDCKSLMSMLKWSLLPSVPLDVQHIRNYFGEEVGFYFGWMCFYLKFICVPLVIGLPMYILRSGGVTVDTDPYLPFFSVIMALWGVLFIVFWQRQSNTYSFLWNTYTLSPADELRQEFHGYPSVDPVTHQPNIHYPAWRRRLWYLFSVAAMLPLLSLGVATMTLSLNLNGYVKSTGSLIYVESLAKYAQPGGLFAGDSPYFLWLVPVLGHSVCVNIVNSVYSRLAEWCTDLENHRTVQMWHNSLVVKRVFFECFDCFMPLFYIAFYQLDVVTLRAEIVSLFMSDEIRRVVMETAIPLSRRFLVGRVEKKLGKAARP
;
A
#
# COMPACT_ATOMS: atom_id res chain seq x y z
N MET A 1 -18.70 16.25 1.24
CA MET A 1 -19.17 17.30 0.32
C MET A 1 -18.13 18.42 0.18
N SER A 2 -18.10 19.15 -0.94
CA SER A 2 -17.14 20.23 -1.27
C SER A 2 -17.78 21.62 -1.11
N LEU A 3 -17.08 22.52 -0.41
CA LEU A 3 -17.45 23.91 -0.11
C LEU A 3 -17.10 24.85 -1.27
N SER A 4 -18.00 25.78 -1.61
CA SER A 4 -17.64 26.98 -2.37
C SER A 4 -18.06 28.26 -1.65
N LYS A 5 -17.16 29.24 -1.68
CA LYS A 5 -17.24 30.55 -1.05
C LYS A 5 -18.30 31.43 -1.73
N HIS A 6 -19.26 31.93 -0.95
CA HIS A 6 -19.54 33.37 -0.73
C HIS A 6 -20.94 33.56 -0.17
N ALA A 7 -21.05 33.70 1.15
CA ALA A 7 -22.03 34.57 1.81
C ALA A 7 -21.73 34.61 3.32
N VAL A 8 -21.23 35.74 3.78
CA VAL A 8 -21.25 36.10 5.20
C VAL A 8 -22.71 36.40 5.53
N LEU A 9 -23.42 35.50 6.21
CA LEU A 9 -24.64 35.73 7.05
C LEU A 9 -25.42 34.42 7.18
N ASP A 10 -24.91 33.53 8.01
CA ASP A 10 -25.64 32.80 9.07
C ASP A 10 -24.71 31.72 9.58
N ARG A 11 -24.50 31.68 10.90
CA ARG A 11 -23.79 30.57 11.55
C ARG A 11 -24.72 29.36 11.53
N VAL A 12 -24.92 28.75 10.36
CA VAL A 12 -25.45 27.40 10.27
C VAL A 12 -24.39 26.53 10.93
N ILE A 13 -24.68 26.12 12.17
CA ILE A 13 -23.87 25.12 12.86
C ILE A 13 -24.17 23.82 12.11
N VAL A 14 -23.37 23.51 11.09
CA VAL A 14 -23.42 22.22 10.41
C VAL A 14 -22.97 21.18 11.43
N GLN A 15 -23.93 20.40 11.93
CA GLN A 15 -23.67 19.30 12.86
C GLN A 15 -23.66 17.99 12.07
N VAL A 16 -22.71 17.12 12.41
CA VAL A 16 -22.65 15.77 11.86
C VAL A 16 -23.50 14.86 12.75
N ALA A 17 -24.49 14.20 12.16
CA ALA A 17 -25.42 13.33 12.87
C ALA A 17 -25.62 12.00 12.14
N SER A 18 -25.95 10.95 12.88
CA SER A 18 -26.30 9.65 12.31
C SER A 18 -27.61 9.76 11.51
N PHE A 19 -27.61 9.23 10.29
CA PHE A 19 -28.78 9.23 9.44
C PHE A 19 -29.91 8.39 10.05
N THR A 20 -31.14 8.92 10.02
CA THR A 20 -32.34 8.21 10.50
C THR A 20 -33.49 8.45 9.53
N VAL A 21 -34.15 7.35 9.11
CA VAL A 21 -35.34 7.41 8.26
C VAL A 21 -36.45 8.18 8.99
N GLY A 22 -37.08 9.13 8.29
CA GLY A 22 -38.10 10.03 8.85
C GLY A 22 -37.58 11.42 9.25
N ARG A 23 -36.26 11.63 9.25
CA ARG A 23 -35.63 12.96 9.40
C ARG A 23 -34.87 13.42 8.17
N GLU A 24 -35.20 12.87 7.00
CA GLU A 24 -34.46 13.07 5.74
C GLU A 24 -34.31 14.54 5.35
N GLY A 25 -35.34 15.36 5.60
CA GLY A 25 -35.33 16.80 5.31
C GLY A 25 -34.38 17.62 6.20
N GLU A 26 -33.82 17.03 7.26
CA GLU A 26 -32.79 17.66 8.11
C GLU A 26 -31.37 17.46 7.55
N PHE A 27 -31.18 16.59 6.55
CA PHE A 27 -29.88 16.24 6.00
C PHE A 27 -29.64 16.85 4.62
N GLU A 28 -28.41 17.28 4.36
CA GLU A 28 -27.98 17.75 3.03
C GLU A 28 -27.69 16.56 2.09
N PRO A 29 -28.03 16.66 0.80
CA PRO A 29 -27.81 15.58 -0.18
C PRO A 29 -26.33 15.38 -0.53
N SER A 30 -25.85 14.13 -0.59
CA SER A 30 -24.44 13.77 -0.83
C SER A 30 -23.92 14.10 -2.25
N ASP A 31 -24.75 14.01 -3.29
CA ASP A 31 -24.36 14.22 -4.69
C ASP A 31 -25.50 14.74 -5.57
N ASN A 32 -25.39 15.97 -6.10
CA ASN A 32 -26.27 16.55 -7.14
C ASN A 32 -27.75 16.13 -7.02
N GLU A 33 -28.38 16.51 -5.90
CA GLU A 33 -29.78 16.23 -5.54
C GLU A 33 -30.09 14.82 -5.00
N LYS A 34 -29.15 13.87 -5.09
CA LYS A 34 -29.28 12.55 -4.47
C LYS A 34 -28.80 12.57 -3.03
N LEU A 35 -29.59 11.97 -2.14
CA LEU A 35 -29.27 11.86 -0.72
C LEU A 35 -28.00 11.02 -0.48
N PHE A 36 -27.85 9.93 -1.23
CA PHE A 36 -26.71 9.01 -1.16
C PHE A 36 -25.91 8.98 -2.46
N SER A 37 -24.60 8.90 -2.34
CA SER A 37 -23.66 8.68 -3.45
C SER A 37 -23.75 7.25 -3.99
N SER A 38 -23.17 7.01 -5.18
CA SER A 38 -23.14 5.68 -5.79
C SER A 38 -22.33 4.67 -4.97
N ALA A 39 -21.25 5.12 -4.32
CA ALA A 39 -20.47 4.30 -3.39
C ALA A 39 -21.30 3.93 -2.14
N GLU A 40 -21.97 4.89 -1.51
CA GLU A 40 -22.81 4.66 -0.33
C GLU A 40 -23.97 3.71 -0.64
N CYS A 41 -24.65 3.90 -1.77
CA CYS A 41 -25.70 2.98 -2.22
C CYS A 41 -25.19 1.54 -2.41
N SER A 42 -24.00 1.39 -3.00
CA SER A 42 -23.40 0.07 -3.21
C SER A 42 -23.03 -0.60 -1.89
N LEU A 43 -22.49 0.18 -0.94
CA LEU A 43 -22.14 -0.29 0.41
C LEU A 43 -23.38 -0.72 1.20
N LEU A 44 -24.44 0.10 1.18
CA LEU A 44 -25.71 -0.21 1.84
C LEU A 44 -26.34 -1.48 1.26
N LEU A 45 -26.35 -1.62 -0.06
CA LEU A 45 -26.86 -2.83 -0.72
C LEU A 45 -26.06 -4.07 -0.32
N TYR A 46 -24.73 -3.97 -0.31
CA TYR A 46 -23.87 -5.06 0.13
C TYR A 46 -24.14 -5.45 1.59
N HIS A 47 -24.28 -4.47 2.49
CA HIS A 47 -24.60 -4.70 3.89
C HIS A 47 -25.96 -5.35 4.09
N CYS A 48 -26.98 -4.96 3.31
CA CYS A 48 -28.28 -5.63 3.30
C CYS A 48 -28.18 -7.08 2.83
N LEU A 49 -27.43 -7.34 1.75
CA LEU A 49 -27.23 -8.69 1.24
C LEU A 49 -26.49 -9.57 2.25
N GLU A 50 -25.44 -9.08 2.88
CA GLU A 50 -24.64 -9.84 3.84
C GLU A 50 -25.44 -10.18 5.12
N ASN A 51 -26.27 -9.26 5.60
CA ASN A 51 -27.10 -9.48 6.79
C ASN A 51 -28.46 -10.11 6.48
N THR A 52 -28.69 -10.57 5.25
CA THR A 52 -29.94 -11.26 4.90
C THR A 52 -30.00 -12.60 5.66
N PRO A 53 -31.03 -12.84 6.48
CA PRO A 53 -31.15 -14.10 7.20
C PRO A 53 -31.39 -15.24 6.21
N TYR A 54 -30.69 -16.35 6.41
CA TYR A 54 -30.87 -17.55 5.60
C TYR A 54 -30.90 -18.80 6.48
N THR A 55 -31.54 -19.86 5.98
CA THR A 55 -31.57 -21.15 6.66
C THR A 55 -30.50 -22.06 6.05
N PRO A 56 -29.55 -22.62 6.85
CA PRO A 56 -28.49 -23.48 6.34
C PRO A 56 -28.99 -24.69 5.55
N SER A 57 -30.10 -25.30 5.99
CA SER A 57 -30.72 -26.45 5.30
C SER A 57 -31.24 -26.08 3.92
N GLY A 58 -31.76 -24.85 3.74
CA GLY A 58 -32.20 -24.33 2.44
C GLY A 58 -31.03 -24.21 1.48
N LEU A 59 -29.91 -23.63 1.91
CA LEU A 59 -28.71 -23.48 1.08
C LEU A 59 -28.09 -24.83 0.70
N GLN A 60 -28.01 -25.76 1.66
CA GLN A 60 -27.48 -27.11 1.44
C GLN A 60 -28.32 -27.91 0.42
N SER A 61 -29.63 -27.68 0.39
CA SER A 61 -30.54 -28.39 -0.52
C SER A 61 -30.36 -28.03 -2.00
N VAL A 62 -29.87 -26.82 -2.30
CA VAL A 62 -29.75 -26.34 -3.69
C VAL A 62 -28.52 -26.93 -4.39
N HIS A 63 -27.42 -27.18 -3.66
CA HIS A 63 -26.15 -27.58 -4.29
C HIS A 63 -25.28 -28.57 -3.48
N GLU A 64 -25.82 -29.25 -2.45
CA GLU A 64 -25.04 -30.14 -1.56
C GLU A 64 -23.77 -29.45 -0.98
N CYS A 65 -23.82 -28.13 -0.82
CA CYS A 65 -22.67 -27.35 -0.40
C CYS A 65 -22.42 -27.49 1.10
N VAL A 66 -21.16 -27.70 1.49
CA VAL A 66 -20.78 -27.65 2.91
C VAL A 66 -20.61 -26.18 3.34
N LEU A 67 -21.36 -25.77 4.35
CA LEU A 67 -21.28 -24.44 4.95
C LEU A 67 -20.24 -24.41 6.08
N GLU A 68 -19.35 -23.43 6.05
CA GLU A 68 -18.35 -23.21 7.10
C GLU A 68 -18.86 -22.15 8.08
N GLY A 69 -19.52 -22.59 9.16
CA GLY A 69 -19.94 -21.73 10.27
C GLY A 69 -21.18 -20.87 10.01
N ASP A 70 -21.51 -20.01 10.98
CA ASP A 70 -22.57 -19.01 10.89
C ASP A 70 -21.96 -17.72 10.34
N LYS A 71 -22.14 -17.47 9.04
CA LYS A 71 -21.56 -16.33 8.30
C LYS A 71 -22.69 -15.51 7.69
N GLY A 72 -22.41 -14.30 7.23
CA GLY A 72 -23.37 -13.54 6.43
C GLY A 72 -23.70 -14.25 5.11
N PHE A 73 -24.86 -13.94 4.52
CA PHE A 73 -25.41 -14.69 3.40
C PHE A 73 -24.50 -14.70 2.15
N VAL A 74 -23.89 -13.56 1.80
CA VAL A 74 -22.99 -13.48 0.64
C VAL A 74 -21.70 -14.23 0.94
N SER A 75 -21.12 -14.05 2.13
CA SER A 75 -19.96 -14.81 2.58
C SER A 75 -20.21 -16.32 2.59
N ALA A 76 -21.38 -16.77 3.03
CA ALA A 76 -21.75 -18.18 3.07
C ALA A 76 -21.82 -18.80 1.68
N LEU A 77 -22.43 -18.11 0.71
CA LEU A 77 -22.51 -18.57 -0.69
C LEU A 77 -21.16 -18.58 -1.41
N ARG A 78 -20.25 -17.67 -1.03
CA ARG A 78 -18.92 -17.56 -1.63
C ARG A 78 -17.94 -18.59 -1.08
N LEU A 79 -18.02 -18.89 0.21
CA LEU A 79 -17.06 -19.75 0.91
C LEU A 79 -17.49 -21.21 1.00
N CYS A 80 -18.74 -21.52 0.63
CA CYS A 80 -19.18 -22.90 0.59
C CYS A 80 -18.39 -23.72 -0.44
N LYS A 81 -18.36 -25.04 -0.24
CA LYS A 81 -17.66 -25.97 -1.14
C LYS A 81 -18.67 -26.93 -1.76
N PRO A 82 -18.84 -26.93 -3.10
CA PRO A 82 -18.29 -25.98 -4.08
C PRO A 82 -18.92 -24.56 -3.95
N PRO A 83 -18.21 -23.49 -4.38
CA PRO A 83 -18.73 -22.12 -4.26
C PRO A 83 -19.92 -21.90 -5.20
N VAL A 84 -21.04 -21.46 -4.65
CA VAL A 84 -22.26 -21.15 -5.40
C VAL A 84 -22.16 -19.77 -6.06
N LEU A 85 -21.52 -18.83 -5.35
CA LEU A 85 -21.33 -17.46 -5.80
C LEU A 85 -19.84 -17.21 -6.07
N ALA A 86 -19.51 -16.88 -7.32
CA ALA A 86 -18.12 -16.62 -7.69
C ALA A 86 -17.63 -15.28 -7.11
N GLU A 87 -18.27 -14.18 -7.49
CA GLU A 87 -17.86 -12.82 -7.12
C GLU A 87 -19.06 -11.87 -7.02
N VAL A 88 -18.92 -10.84 -6.19
CA VAL A 88 -19.86 -9.72 -6.05
C VAL A 88 -19.08 -8.44 -6.18
N TYR A 89 -19.47 -7.57 -7.11
CA TYR A 89 -18.82 -6.28 -7.31
C TYR A 89 -19.84 -5.22 -7.78
N PRO A 90 -19.66 -3.95 -7.39
CA PRO A 90 -20.50 -2.86 -7.87
C PRO A 90 -20.23 -2.56 -9.34
N LEU A 91 -21.25 -2.08 -10.05
CA LEU A 91 -21.17 -1.78 -11.47
C LEU A 91 -20.76 -0.32 -11.70
N HIS A 92 -19.79 -0.09 -12.59
CA HIS A 92 -19.31 1.26 -12.89
C HIS A 92 -20.34 2.09 -13.66
N GLN A 93 -20.63 3.29 -13.17
CA GLN A 93 -21.38 4.31 -13.91
C GLN A 93 -20.44 5.01 -14.91
N GLN A 94 -20.76 4.89 -16.20
CA GLN A 94 -19.87 5.29 -17.29
C GLN A 94 -19.76 6.82 -17.44
N GLU A 95 -20.80 7.57 -17.08
CA GLU A 95 -20.82 9.03 -17.15
C GLU A 95 -19.88 9.63 -16.09
N ASP A 96 -20.03 9.21 -14.83
CA ASP A 96 -19.17 9.63 -13.73
C ASP A 96 -17.72 9.23 -13.97
N CYS A 97 -17.46 8.01 -14.47
CA CYS A 97 -16.11 7.56 -14.81
C CYS A 97 -15.44 8.48 -15.85
N LYS A 98 -16.18 8.93 -16.87
CA LYS A 98 -15.65 9.87 -17.87
C LYS A 98 -15.39 11.25 -17.26
N SER A 99 -16.30 11.74 -16.42
CA SER A 99 -16.14 13.01 -15.70
C SER A 99 -14.88 13.00 -14.84
N LEU A 100 -14.74 11.96 -14.01
CA LEU A 100 -13.63 11.74 -13.08
C LEU A 100 -12.29 11.59 -13.82
N MET A 101 -12.28 10.86 -14.94
CA MET A 101 -11.10 10.74 -15.81
C MET A 101 -10.71 12.07 -16.46
N SER A 102 -11.68 12.89 -16.86
CA SER A 102 -11.40 14.21 -17.43
C SER A 102 -10.81 15.16 -16.39
N MET A 103 -11.35 15.14 -15.17
CA MET A 103 -10.85 15.90 -14.02
C MET A 103 -9.41 15.48 -13.66
N LEU A 104 -9.14 14.18 -13.55
CA LEU A 104 -7.81 13.65 -13.26
C LEU A 104 -6.76 14.09 -14.28
N LYS A 105 -7.10 14.10 -15.58
CA LYS A 105 -6.17 14.55 -16.64
C LYS A 105 -5.75 16.01 -16.46
N TRP A 106 -6.69 16.89 -16.16
CA TRP A 106 -6.40 18.31 -15.95
C TRP A 106 -5.76 18.60 -14.59
N SER A 107 -6.04 17.77 -13.59
CA SER A 107 -5.47 17.85 -12.25
C SER A 107 -3.98 17.45 -12.16
N LEU A 108 -3.38 16.96 -13.25
CA LEU A 108 -1.92 16.79 -13.34
C LEU A 108 -1.17 18.14 -13.35
N LEU A 109 -1.87 19.24 -13.64
CA LEU A 109 -1.31 20.58 -13.53
C LEU A 109 -1.40 21.07 -12.07
N PRO A 110 -0.32 21.58 -11.47
CA PRO A 110 -0.31 22.06 -10.07
C PRO A 110 -1.39 23.11 -9.75
N SER A 111 -1.84 23.83 -10.78
CA SER A 111 -2.83 24.91 -10.67
C SER A 111 -4.27 24.44 -10.52
N VAL A 112 -4.57 23.16 -10.78
CA VAL A 112 -5.94 22.61 -10.70
C VAL A 112 -6.01 21.64 -9.53
N PRO A 113 -6.70 21.99 -8.42
CA PRO A 113 -6.81 21.08 -7.29
C PRO A 113 -7.71 19.89 -7.64
N LEU A 114 -7.24 18.68 -7.32
CA LEU A 114 -8.03 17.45 -7.43
C LEU A 114 -9.21 17.51 -6.46
N ASP A 115 -10.42 17.24 -6.95
CA ASP A 115 -11.59 17.12 -6.10
C ASP A 115 -11.65 15.73 -5.46
N VAL A 116 -11.04 15.62 -4.28
CA VAL A 116 -11.01 14.39 -3.48
C VAL A 116 -12.43 13.95 -3.09
N GLN A 117 -13.37 14.87 -2.96
CA GLN A 117 -14.75 14.52 -2.60
C GLN A 117 -15.44 13.77 -3.73
N HIS A 118 -15.23 14.18 -4.98
CA HIS A 118 -15.82 13.48 -6.12
C HIS A 118 -15.27 12.05 -6.26
N ILE A 119 -13.98 11.85 -5.97
CA ILE A 119 -13.34 10.53 -5.91
C ILE A 119 -13.96 9.67 -4.80
N ARG A 120 -14.14 10.25 -3.60
CA ARG A 120 -14.80 9.57 -2.49
C ARG A 120 -16.22 9.15 -2.84
N ASN A 121 -17.03 10.04 -3.40
CA ASN A 121 -18.42 9.74 -3.73
C ASN A 121 -18.55 8.57 -4.73
N TYR A 122 -17.54 8.36 -5.59
CA TYR A 122 -17.51 7.30 -6.58
C TYR A 122 -16.89 5.98 -6.08
N PHE A 123 -15.77 6.05 -5.35
CA PHE A 123 -14.99 4.86 -4.93
C PHE A 123 -15.08 4.53 -3.44
N GLY A 124 -15.63 5.42 -2.62
CA GLY A 124 -15.66 5.30 -1.16
C GLY A 124 -14.50 6.01 -0.46
N GLU A 125 -14.53 5.98 0.87
CA GLU A 125 -13.63 6.71 1.76
C GLU A 125 -12.18 6.23 1.67
N GLU A 126 -11.94 4.93 1.56
CA GLU A 126 -10.58 4.36 1.54
C GLU A 126 -9.77 4.87 0.33
N VAL A 127 -10.36 4.78 -0.86
CA VAL A 127 -9.75 5.27 -2.09
C VAL A 127 -9.65 6.80 -2.07
N GLY A 128 -10.67 7.48 -1.53
CA GLY A 128 -10.65 8.92 -1.31
C GLY A 128 -9.47 9.36 -0.42
N PHE A 129 -9.20 8.64 0.68
CA PHE A 129 -8.08 8.91 1.58
C PHE A 129 -6.74 8.75 0.88
N TYR A 130 -6.58 7.69 0.07
CA TYR A 130 -5.37 7.46 -0.70
C TYR A 130 -5.05 8.63 -1.64
N PHE A 131 -6.02 9.06 -2.46
CA PHE A 131 -5.82 10.20 -3.37
C PHE A 131 -5.66 11.53 -2.61
N GLY A 132 -6.37 11.70 -1.49
CA GLY A 132 -6.21 12.84 -0.60
C GLY A 132 -4.79 12.94 -0.02
N TRP A 133 -4.21 11.82 0.39
CA TRP A 133 -2.81 11.71 0.83
C TRP A 133 -1.84 12.01 -0.30
N MET A 134 -2.03 11.38 -1.45
CA MET A 134 -1.16 11.57 -2.61
C MET A 134 -1.09 13.04 -3.04
N CYS A 135 -2.23 13.72 -3.16
CA CYS A 135 -2.26 15.14 -3.51
C CYS A 135 -1.60 16.03 -2.44
N PHE A 136 -1.79 15.70 -1.16
CA PHE A 136 -1.14 16.42 -0.08
C PHE A 136 0.38 16.25 -0.14
N TYR A 137 0.86 15.01 -0.33
CA TYR A 137 2.27 14.68 -0.46
C TYR A 137 2.94 15.37 -1.65
N LEU A 138 2.30 15.36 -2.83
CA LEU A 138 2.81 16.05 -4.03
C LEU A 138 3.00 17.55 -3.79
N LYS A 139 2.02 18.22 -3.15
CA LYS A 139 2.12 19.64 -2.78
C LYS A 139 3.25 19.88 -1.79
N PHE A 140 3.44 18.97 -0.82
CA PHE A 140 4.45 19.11 0.22
C PHE A 140 5.88 18.85 -0.29
N ILE A 141 6.05 17.97 -1.29
CA ILE A 141 7.32 17.75 -2.02
C ILE A 141 7.79 18.99 -2.78
N CYS A 142 6.89 19.92 -3.15
CA CYS A 142 7.32 21.16 -3.80
C CYS A 142 8.30 21.97 -2.93
N VAL A 143 8.24 21.86 -1.60
CA VAL A 143 9.19 22.55 -0.69
C VAL A 143 10.63 22.08 -0.89
N PRO A 144 10.96 20.79 -0.75
CA PRO A 144 12.32 20.30 -0.99
C PRO A 144 12.73 20.44 -2.46
N LEU A 145 11.80 20.43 -3.41
CA LEU A 145 12.11 20.72 -4.81
C LEU A 145 12.61 22.16 -5.00
N VAL A 146 11.90 23.16 -4.48
CA VAL A 146 12.24 24.58 -4.62
C VAL A 146 13.56 24.93 -3.91
N ILE A 147 13.88 24.25 -2.80
CA ILE A 147 15.12 24.48 -2.05
C ILE A 147 16.27 23.65 -2.65
N GLY A 148 16.05 22.37 -2.91
CA GLY A 148 17.06 21.43 -3.36
C GLY A 148 17.51 21.64 -4.80
N LEU A 149 16.62 22.06 -5.71
CA LEU A 149 16.97 22.26 -7.11
C LEU A 149 17.99 23.40 -7.32
N PRO A 150 17.82 24.61 -6.74
CA PRO A 150 18.85 25.64 -6.78
C PRO A 150 20.16 25.19 -6.15
N MET A 151 20.12 24.51 -5.01
CA MET A 151 21.33 24.00 -4.36
C MET A 151 22.08 22.99 -5.24
N TYR A 152 21.35 22.14 -5.96
CA TYR A 152 21.91 21.20 -6.91
C TYR A 152 22.55 21.89 -8.13
N ILE A 153 21.90 22.92 -8.68
CA ILE A 153 22.38 23.65 -9.87
C ILE A 153 23.54 24.59 -9.54
N LEU A 154 23.47 25.29 -8.40
CA LEU A 154 24.46 26.29 -7.96
C LEU A 154 25.69 25.66 -7.32
N ARG A 155 25.72 24.34 -7.14
CA ARG A 155 26.87 23.62 -6.62
C ARG A 155 28.08 23.85 -7.53
N SER A 156 29.11 24.49 -6.99
CA SER A 156 30.36 24.71 -7.72
C SER A 156 31.07 23.38 -8.01
N GLY A 157 31.63 23.26 -9.22
CA GLY A 157 32.41 22.10 -9.61
C GLY A 157 33.63 21.93 -8.70
N GLY A 158 33.83 20.71 -8.18
CA GLY A 158 34.97 20.38 -7.30
C GLY A 158 34.68 20.41 -5.81
N VAL A 159 33.48 20.83 -5.37
CA VAL A 159 33.07 20.75 -3.96
C VAL A 159 32.71 19.30 -3.61
N THR A 160 33.45 18.74 -2.66
CA THR A 160 33.18 17.44 -2.03
C THR A 160 32.13 17.58 -0.92
N VAL A 161 31.57 16.45 -0.48
CA VAL A 161 30.55 16.43 0.59
C VAL A 161 31.02 17.13 1.86
N ASP A 162 32.29 16.95 2.21
CA ASP A 162 32.90 17.53 3.41
C ASP A 162 33.22 19.02 3.29
N THR A 163 33.23 19.56 2.05
CA THR A 163 33.59 20.96 1.78
C THR A 163 32.39 21.82 1.40
N ASP A 164 31.19 21.24 1.27
CA ASP A 164 29.98 21.96 0.92
C ASP A 164 29.41 22.69 2.17
N PRO A 165 29.47 24.03 2.22
CA PRO A 165 28.98 24.77 3.37
C PRO A 165 27.45 24.74 3.47
N TYR A 166 26.72 24.45 2.38
CA TYR A 166 25.27 24.51 2.35
C TYR A 166 24.60 23.17 2.69
N LEU A 167 25.32 22.06 2.54
CA LEU A 167 24.80 20.71 2.75
C LEU A 167 24.20 20.49 4.16
N PRO A 168 24.85 20.90 5.27
CA PRO A 168 24.27 20.73 6.61
C PRO A 168 22.96 21.50 6.80
N PHE A 169 22.86 22.70 6.22
CA PHE A 169 21.63 23.50 6.28
C PHE A 169 20.48 22.78 5.56
N PHE A 170 20.76 22.20 4.39
CA PHE A 170 19.78 21.40 3.67
C PHE A 170 19.33 20.18 4.48
N SER A 171 20.25 19.47 5.14
CA SER A 171 19.90 18.33 5.99
C SER A 171 18.96 18.70 7.13
N VAL A 172 19.18 19.84 7.80
CA VAL A 172 18.28 20.34 8.86
C VAL A 172 16.90 20.69 8.30
N ILE A 173 16.85 21.35 7.13
CA ILE A 173 15.59 21.68 6.45
C ILE A 173 14.83 20.40 6.08
N MET A 174 15.51 19.37 5.56
CA MET A 174 14.89 18.09 5.22
C MET A 174 14.37 17.33 6.44
N ALA A 175 15.10 17.36 7.56
CA ALA A 175 14.64 16.77 8.82
C ALA A 175 13.38 17.50 9.35
N LEU A 176 13.40 18.84 9.34
CA LEU A 176 12.24 19.66 9.70
C LEU A 176 11.05 19.38 8.78
N TRP A 177 11.28 19.31 7.47
CA TRP A 177 10.27 19.00 6.47
C TRP A 177 9.59 17.66 6.76
N GLY A 178 10.35 16.62 7.12
CA GLY A 178 9.80 15.30 7.46
C GLY A 178 8.87 15.34 8.68
N VAL A 179 9.27 16.04 9.74
CA VAL A 179 8.43 16.22 10.94
C VAL A 179 7.18 17.04 10.63
N LEU A 180 7.33 18.16 9.92
CA LEU A 180 6.22 19.02 9.55
C LEU A 180 5.23 18.29 8.63
N PHE A 181 5.72 17.49 7.68
CA PHE A 181 4.87 16.68 6.80
C PHE A 181 3.93 15.79 7.60
N ILE A 182 4.47 15.03 8.56
CA ILE A 182 3.68 14.12 9.40
C ILE A 182 2.64 14.90 10.20
N VAL A 183 3.02 16.01 10.84
CA VAL A 183 2.12 16.82 11.66
C VAL A 183 0.99 17.43 10.82
N PHE A 184 1.32 18.01 9.66
CA PHE A 184 0.30 18.60 8.79
C PHE A 184 -0.58 17.55 8.12
N TRP A 185 -0.02 16.40 7.75
CA TRP A 185 -0.81 15.28 7.25
C TRP A 185 -1.78 14.77 8.30
N GLN A 186 -1.35 14.59 9.56
CA GLN A 186 -2.24 14.17 10.63
C GLN A 186 -3.41 15.13 10.80
N ARG A 187 -3.14 16.44 10.74
CA ARG A 187 -4.19 17.46 10.79
C ARG A 187 -5.14 17.36 9.60
N GLN A 188 -4.62 17.20 8.39
CA GLN A 188 -5.43 17.08 7.18
C GLN A 188 -6.27 15.80 7.18
N SER A 189 -5.68 14.68 7.60
CA SER A 189 -6.34 13.38 7.74
C SER A 189 -7.49 13.46 8.74
N ASN A 190 -7.27 14.11 9.89
CA ASN A 190 -8.33 14.35 10.87
C ASN A 190 -9.47 15.21 10.29
N THR A 191 -9.14 16.24 9.50
CA THR A 191 -10.15 17.04 8.78
C THR A 191 -10.96 16.18 7.82
N TYR A 192 -10.33 15.31 7.03
CA TYR A 192 -11.05 14.39 6.16
C TYR A 192 -11.91 13.41 6.96
N SER A 193 -11.38 12.81 8.02
CA SER A 193 -12.13 11.87 8.86
C SER A 193 -13.34 12.54 9.53
N PHE A 194 -13.21 13.79 9.96
CA PHE A 194 -14.31 14.59 10.49
C PHE A 194 -15.35 14.91 9.40
N LEU A 195 -14.91 15.46 8.26
CA LEU A 195 -15.78 15.83 7.14
C LEU A 195 -16.51 14.62 6.54
N TRP A 196 -15.91 13.43 6.63
CA TRP A 196 -16.47 12.19 6.11
C TRP A 196 -17.19 11.37 7.17
N ASN A 197 -17.28 11.88 8.41
CA ASN A 197 -17.89 11.22 9.55
C ASN A 197 -17.36 9.80 9.82
N THR A 198 -16.12 9.51 9.41
CA THR A 198 -15.49 8.22 9.67
C THR A 198 -14.79 8.17 11.02
N TYR A 199 -14.63 9.32 11.70
CA TYR A 199 -13.97 9.39 13.01
C TYR A 199 -14.73 8.64 14.12
N THR A 200 -16.05 8.46 13.97
CA THR A 200 -16.89 7.68 14.90
C THR A 200 -16.91 6.19 14.58
N LEU A 201 -16.58 5.82 13.33
CA LEU A 201 -16.47 4.42 12.94
C LEU A 201 -15.18 3.91 13.58
N SER A 202 -15.29 3.16 14.68
CA SER A 202 -14.13 2.48 15.21
C SER A 202 -13.71 1.43 14.18
N PRO A 203 -12.44 1.39 13.73
CA PRO A 203 -11.93 0.29 12.90
C PRO A 203 -11.94 -1.07 13.63
N ALA A 204 -12.57 -1.14 14.80
CA ALA A 204 -12.67 -2.28 15.69
C ALA A 204 -13.93 -3.15 15.43
N ASP A 205 -14.84 -2.71 14.55
CA ASP A 205 -16.19 -3.29 14.47
C ASP A 205 -16.28 -4.48 13.49
N GLU A 206 -15.40 -4.55 12.47
CA GLU A 206 -15.34 -5.74 11.60
C GLU A 206 -14.53 -6.87 12.27
N LEU A 207 -15.27 -7.76 12.95
CA LEU A 207 -14.71 -9.00 13.46
C LEU A 207 -14.23 -9.87 12.29
N ARG A 208 -12.99 -10.35 12.37
CA ARG A 208 -12.46 -11.30 11.40
C ARG A 208 -13.20 -12.63 11.54
N GLN A 209 -13.72 -13.16 10.43
CA GLN A 209 -14.48 -14.42 10.45
C GLN A 209 -13.68 -15.62 11.00
N GLU A 210 -12.35 -15.60 10.88
CA GLU A 210 -11.43 -16.65 11.36
C GLU A 210 -10.97 -16.45 12.81
N PHE A 211 -11.46 -15.40 13.48
CA PHE A 211 -11.10 -15.15 14.87
C PHE A 211 -11.75 -16.19 15.79
N HIS A 212 -10.92 -16.87 16.57
CA HIS A 212 -11.37 -17.89 17.52
C HIS A 212 -10.94 -17.54 18.95
N GLY A 213 -11.69 -18.01 19.93
CA GLY A 213 -11.38 -17.73 21.34
C GLY A 213 -12.37 -18.38 22.28
N TYR A 214 -12.36 -17.93 23.53
CA TYR A 214 -13.26 -18.43 24.56
C TYR A 214 -14.52 -17.56 24.61
N PRO A 215 -15.71 -18.16 24.74
CA PRO A 215 -16.93 -17.39 24.93
C PRO A 215 -16.81 -16.58 26.23
N SER A 216 -17.11 -15.30 26.15
CA SER A 216 -17.06 -14.35 27.24
C SER A 216 -18.21 -13.37 27.10
N VAL A 217 -18.71 -12.81 28.20
CA VAL A 217 -19.74 -11.77 28.15
C VAL A 217 -19.04 -10.43 28.32
N ASP A 218 -19.28 -9.51 27.39
CA ASP A 218 -18.70 -8.18 27.48
C ASP A 218 -19.24 -7.47 28.74
N PRO A 219 -18.38 -6.97 29.64
CA PRO A 219 -18.81 -6.33 30.89
C PRO A 219 -19.56 -5.01 30.66
N VAL A 220 -19.43 -4.39 29.48
CA VAL A 220 -20.03 -3.08 29.17
C VAL A 220 -21.32 -3.26 28.36
N THR A 221 -21.29 -4.07 27.31
CA THR A 221 -22.43 -4.22 26.39
C THR A 221 -23.36 -5.37 26.76
N HIS A 222 -22.96 -6.26 27.67
CA HIS A 222 -23.67 -7.49 28.03
C HIS A 222 -23.98 -8.43 26.85
N GLN A 223 -23.31 -8.23 25.71
CA GLN A 223 -23.45 -9.08 24.54
C GLN A 223 -22.48 -10.26 24.61
N PRO A 224 -22.86 -11.43 24.07
CA PRO A 224 -21.93 -12.55 23.92
C PRO A 224 -20.78 -12.13 23.02
N ASN A 225 -19.55 -12.32 23.48
CA ASN A 225 -18.33 -11.93 22.78
C ASN A 225 -17.31 -13.07 22.83
N ILE A 226 -16.33 -13.05 21.93
CA ILE A 226 -15.24 -14.02 21.87
C ILE A 226 -13.99 -13.33 22.42
N HIS A 227 -13.38 -13.91 23.45
CA HIS A 227 -12.18 -13.36 24.09
C HIS A 227 -10.97 -14.29 23.92
N TYR A 228 -9.84 -13.72 23.49
CA TYR A 228 -8.55 -14.42 23.37
C TYR A 228 -7.51 -13.82 24.34
N PRO A 229 -6.86 -14.64 25.19
CA PRO A 229 -5.96 -14.14 26.22
C PRO A 229 -4.69 -13.50 25.65
N ALA A 230 -4.39 -12.28 26.08
CA ALA A 230 -3.29 -11.48 25.55
C ALA A 230 -1.89 -12.11 25.73
N TRP A 231 -1.65 -12.87 26.81
CA TRP A 231 -0.34 -13.50 27.04
C TRP A 231 -0.02 -14.57 25.99
N ARG A 232 -1.02 -15.34 25.52
CA ARG A 232 -0.83 -16.32 24.44
C ARG A 232 -0.48 -15.61 23.13
N ARG A 233 -1.18 -14.51 22.85
CA ARG A 233 -0.89 -13.68 21.67
C ARG A 233 0.52 -13.10 21.71
N ARG A 234 1.00 -12.67 22.88
CA ARG A 234 2.40 -12.22 23.04
C ARG A 234 3.42 -13.31 22.73
N LEU A 235 3.15 -14.57 23.10
CA LEU A 235 4.01 -15.70 22.72
C LEU A 235 4.03 -15.90 21.20
N TRP A 236 2.88 -15.78 20.53
CA TRP A 236 2.83 -15.82 19.06
C TRP A 236 3.58 -14.66 18.40
N TYR A 237 3.54 -13.44 18.98
CA TYR A 237 4.38 -12.35 18.49
C TYR A 237 5.87 -12.66 18.63
N LEU A 238 6.31 -13.21 19.76
CA LEU A 238 7.70 -13.62 19.94
C LEU A 238 8.10 -14.72 18.94
N PHE A 239 7.23 -15.70 18.73
CA PHE A 239 7.44 -16.73 17.72
C PHE A 239 7.52 -16.14 16.31
N SER A 240 6.64 -15.21 15.95
CA SER A 240 6.65 -14.58 14.63
C SER A 240 7.99 -13.89 14.36
N VAL A 241 8.49 -13.08 15.32
CA VAL A 241 9.79 -12.42 15.21
C VAL A 241 10.91 -13.44 15.05
N ALA A 242 10.94 -14.47 15.90
CA ALA A 242 11.95 -15.53 15.84
C ALA A 242 11.92 -16.28 14.49
N ALA A 243 10.73 -16.53 13.93
CA ALA A 243 10.55 -17.20 12.65
C ALA A 243 10.97 -16.34 11.45
N MET A 244 10.84 -15.00 11.54
CA MET A 244 11.27 -14.09 10.46
C MET A 244 12.79 -13.86 10.43
N LEU A 245 13.48 -13.96 11.57
CA LEU A 245 14.92 -13.65 11.68
C LEU A 245 15.83 -14.46 10.72
N PRO A 246 15.64 -15.79 10.52
CA PRO A 246 16.44 -16.55 9.56
C PRO A 246 16.31 -16.04 8.13
N LEU A 247 15.09 -15.69 7.69
CA LEU A 247 14.88 -15.14 6.35
C LEU A 247 15.51 -13.76 6.19
N LEU A 248 15.47 -12.93 7.23
CA LEU A 248 16.18 -11.65 7.24
C LEU A 248 17.69 -11.87 7.12
N SER A 249 18.25 -12.83 7.86
CA SER A 249 19.68 -13.17 7.76
C SER A 249 20.07 -13.70 6.38
N LEU A 250 19.17 -14.47 5.74
CA LEU A 250 19.36 -14.95 4.37
C LEU A 250 19.37 -13.79 3.38
N GLY A 251 18.48 -12.80 3.52
CA GLY A 251 18.48 -11.59 2.70
C GLY A 251 19.81 -10.81 2.80
N VAL A 252 20.31 -10.62 4.02
CA VAL A 252 21.62 -9.99 4.26
C VAL A 252 22.77 -10.81 3.65
N ALA A 253 22.71 -12.14 3.73
CA ALA A 253 23.70 -13.02 3.12
C ALA A 253 23.67 -12.93 1.58
N THR A 254 22.49 -12.92 0.96
CA THR A 254 22.35 -12.75 -0.50
C THR A 254 22.83 -11.38 -0.97
N MET A 255 22.62 -10.34 -0.15
CA MET A 255 23.14 -9.00 -0.40
C MET A 255 24.67 -8.99 -0.33
N THR A 256 25.24 -9.57 0.74
CA THR A 256 26.68 -9.70 0.93
C THR A 256 27.33 -10.44 -0.24
N LEU A 257 26.74 -11.54 -0.68
CA LEU A 257 27.17 -12.30 -1.85
C LEU A 257 27.20 -11.42 -3.11
N SER A 258 26.10 -10.71 -3.39
CA SER A 258 25.99 -9.83 -4.55
C SER A 258 27.03 -8.71 -4.54
N LEU A 259 27.20 -8.02 -3.40
CA LEU A 259 28.15 -6.91 -3.26
C LEU A 259 29.60 -7.37 -3.49
N ASN A 260 29.97 -8.57 -3.03
CA ASN A 260 31.29 -9.14 -3.29
C ASN A 260 31.48 -9.56 -4.75
N LEU A 261 30.49 -10.22 -5.35
CA LEU A 261 30.58 -10.69 -6.75
C LEU A 261 30.57 -9.55 -7.77
N ASN A 262 29.93 -8.43 -7.45
CA ASN A 262 29.94 -7.22 -8.27
C ASN A 262 31.20 -6.35 -8.04
N GLY A 263 32.04 -6.69 -7.06
CA GLY A 263 33.27 -5.96 -6.77
C GLY A 263 33.07 -4.60 -6.10
N TYR A 264 31.88 -4.32 -5.54
CA TYR A 264 31.67 -3.13 -4.73
C TYR A 264 32.57 -3.15 -3.49
N VAL A 265 32.80 -4.32 -2.90
CA VAL A 265 33.65 -4.48 -1.71
C VAL A 265 35.14 -4.50 -2.10
N LYS A 266 35.80 -3.34 -2.03
CA LYS A 266 37.22 -3.18 -2.40
C LYS A 266 38.20 -3.38 -1.24
N SER A 267 37.74 -3.27 0.01
CA SER A 267 38.60 -3.34 1.19
C SER A 267 38.66 -4.75 1.78
N THR A 268 39.85 -5.34 1.76
CA THR A 268 40.20 -6.65 2.37
C THR A 268 40.00 -6.69 3.88
N GLY A 269 39.91 -5.54 4.55
CA GLY A 269 39.66 -5.44 5.99
C GLY A 269 38.19 -5.41 6.40
N SER A 270 37.24 -5.55 5.46
CA SER A 270 35.82 -5.46 5.79
C SER A 270 35.20 -6.77 6.29
N LEU A 271 34.31 -6.67 7.27
CA LEU A 271 33.56 -7.80 7.84
C LEU A 271 32.78 -8.61 6.80
N ILE A 272 32.47 -7.97 5.67
CA ILE A 272 31.62 -8.49 4.59
C ILE A 272 32.49 -8.98 3.42
N TYR A 273 33.80 -8.68 3.40
CA TYR A 273 34.69 -9.12 2.33
C TYR A 273 34.95 -10.62 2.42
N VAL A 274 34.63 -11.32 1.34
CA VAL A 274 34.90 -12.75 1.20
C VAL A 274 35.85 -12.95 0.03
N GLU A 275 37.10 -13.29 0.33
CA GLU A 275 38.19 -13.38 -0.65
C GLU A 275 37.89 -14.35 -1.80
N SER A 276 37.25 -15.48 -1.49
CA SER A 276 36.87 -16.49 -2.49
C SER A 276 35.86 -15.97 -3.51
N LEU A 277 34.99 -15.04 -3.12
CA LEU A 277 33.97 -14.44 -3.98
C LEU A 277 34.50 -13.22 -4.73
N ALA A 278 35.25 -12.36 -4.04
CA ALA A 278 35.81 -11.13 -4.60
C ALA A 278 36.80 -11.38 -5.74
N LYS A 279 37.51 -12.53 -5.74
CA LYS A 279 38.42 -12.94 -6.83
C LYS A 279 37.73 -12.95 -8.20
N TYR A 280 36.44 -13.28 -8.26
CA TYR A 280 35.70 -13.34 -9.52
C TYR A 280 35.37 -11.96 -10.10
N ALA A 281 35.39 -10.90 -9.28
CA ALA A 281 35.10 -9.52 -9.67
C ALA A 281 36.36 -8.72 -10.06
N GLN A 282 37.55 -9.17 -9.65
CA GLN A 282 38.83 -8.49 -9.93
C GLN A 282 39.17 -8.51 -11.44
N PRO A 283 40.02 -7.58 -11.94
CA PRO A 283 40.39 -7.53 -13.35
C PRO A 283 40.93 -8.88 -13.86
N GLY A 284 40.32 -9.42 -14.92
CA GLY A 284 40.60 -10.77 -15.43
C GLY A 284 39.78 -11.91 -14.79
N GLY A 285 38.91 -11.60 -13.83
CA GLY A 285 37.94 -12.51 -13.24
C GLY A 285 36.71 -12.74 -14.12
N LEU A 286 35.94 -13.79 -13.81
CA LEU A 286 34.74 -14.20 -14.57
C LEU A 286 33.67 -13.12 -14.65
N PHE A 287 33.49 -12.33 -13.60
CA PHE A 287 32.45 -11.30 -13.49
C PHE A 287 33.02 -9.88 -13.57
N ALA A 288 34.30 -9.74 -13.96
CA ALA A 288 34.92 -8.44 -14.12
C ALA A 288 34.24 -7.63 -15.23
N GLY A 289 34.22 -6.30 -15.08
CA GLY A 289 33.70 -5.38 -16.10
C GLY A 289 34.42 -5.49 -17.45
N ASP A 290 35.69 -5.91 -17.43
CA ASP A 290 36.53 -6.09 -18.61
C ASP A 290 36.23 -7.38 -19.38
N SER A 291 35.29 -8.21 -18.91
CA SER A 291 34.93 -9.48 -19.56
C SER A 291 34.18 -9.26 -20.89
N PRO A 292 34.58 -9.93 -21.98
CA PRO A 292 34.02 -9.69 -23.31
C PRO A 292 32.57 -10.18 -23.50
N TYR A 293 32.06 -11.02 -22.59
CA TYR A 293 30.76 -11.71 -22.73
C TYR A 293 29.66 -11.13 -21.84
N PHE A 294 29.80 -9.89 -21.33
CA PHE A 294 28.85 -9.25 -20.41
C PHE A 294 28.55 -10.08 -19.14
N LEU A 295 29.50 -10.91 -18.70
CA LEU A 295 29.30 -11.83 -17.57
C LEU A 295 29.10 -11.10 -16.23
N TRP A 296 29.53 -9.84 -16.13
CA TRP A 296 29.20 -8.94 -15.01
C TRP A 296 27.70 -8.80 -14.75
N LEU A 297 26.84 -9.08 -15.74
CA LEU A 297 25.38 -9.04 -15.61
C LEU A 297 24.84 -10.24 -14.81
N VAL A 298 25.56 -11.36 -14.75
CA VAL A 298 25.08 -12.59 -14.12
C VAL A 298 24.86 -12.42 -12.61
N PRO A 299 25.80 -11.87 -11.81
CA PRO A 299 25.56 -11.61 -10.39
C PRO A 299 24.42 -10.61 -10.15
N VAL A 300 24.26 -9.61 -11.03
CA VAL A 300 23.18 -8.61 -10.94
C VAL A 300 21.80 -9.26 -11.16
N LEU A 301 21.64 -10.03 -12.24
CA LEU A 301 20.39 -10.75 -12.51
C LEU A 301 20.12 -11.85 -11.49
N GLY A 302 21.15 -12.59 -11.10
CA GLY A 302 21.06 -13.64 -10.09
C GLY A 302 20.60 -13.08 -8.74
N HIS A 303 21.14 -11.92 -8.32
CA HIS A 303 20.69 -11.23 -7.11
C HIS A 303 19.20 -10.87 -7.19
N SER A 304 18.74 -10.29 -8.29
CA SER A 304 17.33 -9.94 -8.50
C SER A 304 16.41 -11.18 -8.40
N VAL A 305 16.81 -12.31 -9.00
CA VAL A 305 16.04 -13.57 -8.91
C VAL A 305 16.01 -14.09 -7.47
N CYS A 306 17.15 -14.12 -6.77
CA CYS A 306 17.23 -14.56 -5.38
C CYS A 306 16.35 -13.70 -4.47
N VAL A 307 16.45 -12.37 -4.56
CA VAL A 307 15.64 -11.43 -3.76
C VAL A 307 14.15 -11.65 -4.02
N ASN A 308 13.72 -11.80 -5.27
CA ASN A 308 12.31 -12.09 -5.58
C ASN A 308 11.81 -13.40 -4.94
N ILE A 309 12.64 -14.45 -4.92
CA ILE A 309 12.30 -15.72 -4.25
C ILE A 309 12.19 -15.51 -2.74
N VAL A 310 13.18 -14.85 -2.12
CA VAL A 310 13.18 -14.57 -0.68
C VAL A 310 11.96 -13.72 -0.29
N ASN A 311 11.64 -12.66 -1.05
CA ASN A 311 10.48 -11.80 -0.83
C ASN A 311 9.16 -12.57 -0.91
N SER A 312 9.07 -13.52 -1.85
CA SER A 312 7.89 -14.39 -2.00
C SER A 312 7.73 -15.34 -0.83
N VAL A 313 8.82 -15.97 -0.37
CA VAL A 313 8.82 -16.86 0.80
C VAL A 313 8.51 -16.08 2.08
N TYR A 314 9.12 -14.89 2.24
CA TYR A 314 8.91 -14.01 3.38
C TYR A 314 7.45 -13.57 3.48
N SER A 315 6.83 -13.17 2.37
CA SER A 315 5.42 -12.74 2.35
C SER A 315 4.49 -13.87 2.82
N ARG A 316 4.69 -15.10 2.32
CA ARG A 316 3.90 -16.26 2.75
C ARG A 316 4.11 -16.60 4.22
N LEU A 317 5.36 -16.52 4.70
CA LEU A 317 5.65 -16.76 6.11
C LEU A 317 5.02 -15.68 7.00
N ALA A 318 5.07 -14.41 6.59
CA ALA A 318 4.49 -13.29 7.33
C ALA A 318 2.96 -13.43 7.45
N GLU A 319 2.28 -13.83 6.38
CA GLU A 319 0.84 -14.14 6.39
C GLU A 319 0.56 -15.28 7.37
N TRP A 320 1.24 -16.42 7.23
CA TRP A 320 1.08 -17.58 8.11
C TRP A 320 1.32 -17.24 9.60
N CYS A 321 2.39 -16.50 9.91
CA CYS A 321 2.65 -16.05 11.28
C CYS A 321 1.56 -15.10 11.78
N THR A 322 1.02 -14.23 10.94
CA THR A 322 -0.03 -13.28 11.32
C THR A 322 -1.37 -13.99 11.54
N ASP A 323 -1.63 -15.10 10.84
CA ASP A 323 -2.79 -15.96 11.10
C ASP A 323 -2.68 -16.68 12.44
N LEU A 324 -1.48 -17.15 12.81
CA LEU A 324 -1.23 -17.75 14.12
C LEU A 324 -1.39 -16.77 15.28
N GLU A 325 -1.16 -15.48 15.06
CA GLU A 325 -1.35 -14.43 16.07
C GLU A 325 -2.82 -14.21 16.44
N ASN A 326 -3.75 -14.69 15.62
CA ASN A 326 -5.19 -14.67 15.86
C ASN A 326 -5.73 -13.28 16.27
N HIS A 327 -5.66 -12.33 15.33
CA HIS A 327 -6.18 -10.98 15.51
C HIS A 327 -7.70 -10.93 15.47
N ARG A 328 -8.31 -10.07 16.31
CA ARG A 328 -9.77 -9.94 16.44
C ARG A 328 -10.41 -9.30 15.22
N THR A 329 -9.78 -8.26 14.67
CA THR A 329 -10.34 -7.46 13.59
C THR A 329 -9.48 -7.54 12.35
N VAL A 330 -10.11 -7.34 11.19
CA VAL A 330 -9.45 -7.36 9.88
C VAL A 330 -8.33 -6.29 9.83
N GLN A 331 -8.60 -5.10 10.37
CA GLN A 331 -7.61 -4.03 10.45
C GLN A 331 -6.38 -4.39 11.31
N MET A 332 -6.57 -5.02 12.48
CA MET A 332 -5.44 -5.41 13.34
C MET A 332 -4.56 -6.46 12.65
N TRP A 333 -5.18 -7.40 11.94
CA TRP A 333 -4.48 -8.38 11.12
C TRP A 333 -3.65 -7.69 10.03
N HIS A 334 -4.26 -6.79 9.25
CA HIS A 334 -3.54 -6.04 8.21
C HIS A 334 -2.40 -5.20 8.79
N ASN A 335 -2.63 -4.48 9.89
CA ASN A 335 -1.58 -3.69 10.54
C ASN A 335 -0.39 -4.55 10.96
N SER A 336 -0.64 -5.73 11.56
CA SER A 336 0.43 -6.64 11.96
C SER A 336 1.19 -7.19 10.76
N LEU A 337 0.48 -7.55 9.68
CA LEU A 337 1.09 -8.03 8.44
C LEU A 337 1.96 -6.95 7.79
N VAL A 338 1.43 -5.72 7.69
CA VAL A 338 2.14 -4.56 7.11
C VAL A 338 3.42 -4.30 7.89
N VAL A 339 3.38 -4.29 9.23
CA VAL A 339 4.58 -4.07 10.05
C VAL A 339 5.66 -5.12 9.72
N LYS A 340 5.31 -6.40 9.67
CA LYS A 340 6.30 -7.47 9.35
C LYS A 340 6.92 -7.28 7.97
N ARG A 341 6.08 -7.03 6.95
CA ARG A 341 6.54 -6.88 5.56
C ARG A 341 7.39 -5.63 5.38
N VAL A 342 6.94 -4.49 5.89
CA VAL A 342 7.65 -3.21 5.79
C VAL A 342 9.02 -3.29 6.43
N PHE A 343 9.16 -3.92 7.60
CA PHE A 343 10.49 -4.05 8.22
C PHE A 343 11.46 -4.78 7.29
N PHE A 344 11.08 -5.94 6.76
CA PHE A 344 11.94 -6.70 5.87
C PHE A 344 12.22 -5.98 4.54
N GLU A 345 11.21 -5.37 3.92
CA GLU A 345 11.39 -4.56 2.72
C GLU A 345 12.31 -3.35 2.96
N CYS A 346 12.24 -2.71 4.14
CA CYS A 346 13.16 -1.65 4.53
C CYS A 346 14.60 -2.16 4.64
N PHE A 347 14.82 -3.33 5.25
CA PHE A 347 16.16 -3.91 5.33
C PHE A 347 16.69 -4.25 3.93
N ASP A 348 15.91 -4.93 3.10
CA ASP A 348 16.31 -5.31 1.74
C ASP A 348 16.65 -4.09 0.87
N CYS A 349 15.82 -3.05 0.90
CA CYS A 349 15.99 -1.85 0.09
C CYS A 349 17.12 -0.93 0.58
N PHE A 350 17.22 -0.69 1.90
CA PHE A 350 18.13 0.33 2.44
C PHE A 350 19.47 -0.22 2.92
N MET A 351 19.61 -1.52 3.24
CA MET A 351 20.90 -2.06 3.72
C MET A 351 22.05 -1.91 2.72
N PRO A 352 21.88 -2.14 1.39
CA PRO A 352 22.96 -1.91 0.43
C PRO A 352 23.40 -0.44 0.43
N LEU A 353 22.44 0.49 0.48
CA LEU A 353 22.70 1.93 0.51
C LEU A 353 23.40 2.36 1.80
N PHE A 354 22.99 1.81 2.95
CA PHE A 354 23.65 2.08 4.23
C PHE A 354 25.08 1.55 4.26
N TYR A 355 25.34 0.40 3.66
CA TYR A 355 26.69 -0.14 3.54
C TYR A 355 27.58 0.80 2.70
N ILE A 356 27.13 1.23 1.52
CA ILE A 356 27.90 2.14 0.68
C ILE A 356 28.10 3.50 1.38
N ALA A 357 27.05 4.03 2.01
CA ALA A 357 27.07 5.35 2.65
C ALA A 357 27.93 5.41 3.91
N PHE A 358 27.79 4.46 4.84
CA PHE A 358 28.41 4.53 6.17
C PHE A 358 29.66 3.67 6.31
N TYR A 359 29.76 2.57 5.57
CA TYR A 359 30.92 1.68 5.66
C TYR A 359 31.96 2.00 4.58
N GLN A 360 31.55 2.12 3.32
CA GLN A 360 32.48 2.46 2.23
C GLN A 360 32.79 3.94 2.13
N LEU A 361 31.87 4.80 2.59
CA LEU A 361 31.97 6.26 2.50
C LEU A 361 32.15 6.74 1.04
N ASP A 362 31.61 6.00 0.06
CA ASP A 362 31.71 6.35 -1.37
C ASP A 362 30.42 7.02 -1.85
N VAL A 363 30.42 8.36 -1.82
CA VAL A 363 29.24 9.14 -2.19
C VAL A 363 28.97 9.14 -3.70
N VAL A 364 29.98 8.90 -4.54
CA VAL A 364 29.79 8.84 -5.98
C VAL A 364 29.01 7.58 -6.35
N THR A 365 29.44 6.44 -5.81
CA THR A 365 28.71 5.18 -5.98
C THR A 365 27.34 5.25 -5.34
N LEU A 366 27.21 5.78 -4.13
CA LEU A 366 25.91 5.95 -3.46
C LEU A 366 24.90 6.74 -4.31
N ARG A 367 25.35 7.86 -4.89
CA ARG A 367 24.50 8.69 -5.75
C ARG A 367 24.06 7.93 -7.00
N ALA A 368 24.97 7.23 -7.65
CA ALA A 368 24.66 6.45 -8.85
C ALA A 368 23.63 5.34 -8.53
N GLU A 369 23.81 4.65 -7.41
CA GLU A 369 22.87 3.61 -6.96
C GLU A 369 21.48 4.17 -6.63
N ILE A 370 21.39 5.29 -5.88
CA ILE A 370 20.09 5.91 -5.56
C ILE A 370 19.34 6.31 -6.84
N VAL A 371 20.04 6.92 -7.81
CA VAL A 371 19.42 7.30 -9.09
C VAL A 371 19.00 6.06 -9.89
N SER A 372 19.85 5.03 -9.94
CA SER A 372 19.56 3.77 -10.63
C SER A 372 18.34 3.06 -10.02
N LEU A 373 18.29 2.93 -8.69
CA LEU A 373 17.17 2.35 -7.96
C LEU A 373 15.88 3.13 -8.21
N PHE A 374 15.92 4.46 -8.08
CA PHE A 374 14.75 5.30 -8.34
C PHE A 374 14.24 5.14 -9.78
N MET A 375 15.11 5.29 -10.77
CA MET A 375 14.71 5.20 -12.19
C MET A 375 14.21 3.80 -12.56
N SER A 376 14.85 2.74 -12.07
CA SER A 376 14.42 1.36 -12.32
C SER A 376 13.09 1.04 -11.66
N ASP A 377 12.85 1.52 -10.43
CA ASP A 377 11.59 1.36 -9.71
C ASP A 377 10.43 2.05 -10.44
N GLU A 378 10.63 3.31 -10.85
CA GLU A 378 9.63 4.08 -11.60
C GLU A 378 9.30 3.44 -12.96
N ILE A 379 10.32 2.99 -13.71
CA ILE A 379 10.09 2.25 -14.96
C ILE A 379 9.29 0.98 -14.70
N ARG A 380 9.67 0.20 -13.68
CA ARG A 380 8.95 -1.03 -13.30
C ARG A 380 7.49 -0.74 -12.97
N ARG A 381 7.21 0.30 -12.17
CA ARG A 381 5.84 0.70 -11.79
C ARG A 381 5.02 1.09 -13.01
N VAL A 382 5.52 1.96 -13.88
CA VAL A 382 4.81 2.37 -15.10
C VAL A 382 4.49 1.16 -15.99
N VAL A 383 5.43 0.22 -16.13
CA VAL A 383 5.23 -0.99 -16.92
C VAL A 383 4.20 -1.92 -16.28
N MET A 384 4.35 -2.23 -14.99
CA MET A 384 3.52 -3.21 -14.28
C MET A 384 2.11 -2.69 -13.96
N GLU A 385 1.99 -1.44 -13.53
CA GLU A 385 0.71 -0.87 -13.06
C GLU A 385 -0.11 -0.27 -14.20
N THR A 386 0.54 0.20 -15.28
CA THR A 386 -0.16 0.87 -16.38
C THR A 386 -0.06 0.12 -17.70
N ALA A 387 1.16 -0.11 -18.22
CA ALA A 387 1.33 -0.61 -19.59
C ALA A 387 0.80 -2.05 -19.77
N ILE A 388 1.10 -2.96 -18.84
CA ILE A 388 0.66 -4.36 -18.91
C ILE A 388 -0.88 -4.45 -18.78
N PRO A 389 -1.54 -3.87 -17.76
CA PRO A 389 -3.01 -3.93 -17.65
C PRO A 389 -3.71 -3.29 -18.86
N LEU A 390 -3.20 -2.18 -19.39
CA LEU A 390 -3.76 -1.52 -20.56
C LEU A 390 -3.65 -2.41 -21.81
N SER A 391 -2.48 -3.03 -22.03
CA SER A 391 -2.28 -3.96 -23.15
C SER A 391 -3.18 -5.20 -23.04
N ARG A 392 -3.36 -5.75 -21.83
CA ARG A 392 -4.29 -6.86 -21.58
C ARG A 392 -5.73 -6.47 -21.88
N ARG A 393 -6.19 -5.31 -21.40
CA ARG A 393 -7.54 -4.78 -21.70
C ARG A 393 -7.76 -4.60 -23.21
N PHE A 394 -6.76 -4.06 -23.91
CA PHE A 394 -6.82 -3.89 -25.36
C PHE A 394 -6.90 -5.23 -26.11
N LEU A 395 -6.12 -6.23 -25.68
CA LEU A 395 -6.12 -7.57 -26.28
C LEU A 395 -7.48 -8.26 -26.08
N VAL A 396 -8.02 -8.23 -24.85
CA VAL A 396 -9.34 -8.81 -24.53
C VAL A 396 -10.44 -8.14 -25.35
N GLY A 397 -10.47 -6.80 -25.40
CA GLY A 397 -11.46 -6.07 -26.20
C GLY A 397 -11.36 -6.37 -27.71
N ARG A 398 -10.18 -6.75 -28.22
CA ARG A 398 -10.02 -7.20 -29.61
C ARG A 398 -10.59 -8.59 -29.84
N VAL A 399 -10.44 -9.49 -28.87
CA VAL A 399 -11.01 -10.85 -28.91
C VAL A 399 -12.53 -10.79 -28.83
N GLU A 400 -13.10 -10.00 -27.91
CA GLU A 400 -14.55 -9.81 -27.77
C GLU A 400 -15.16 -9.22 -29.05
N LYS A 401 -14.51 -8.21 -29.66
CA LYS A 401 -14.96 -7.66 -30.95
C LYS A 401 -14.91 -8.70 -32.08
N LYS A 402 -13.98 -9.65 -32.06
CA LYS A 402 -13.92 -10.74 -33.04
C LYS A 402 -15.04 -11.75 -32.80
N LEU A 403 -15.25 -12.17 -31.55
CA LEU A 403 -16.32 -13.10 -31.15
C LEU A 403 -17.72 -12.51 -31.42
N GLY A 404 -17.93 -11.23 -31.06
CA GLY A 404 -19.18 -10.52 -31.32
C GLY A 404 -19.44 -10.23 -32.81
N LYS A 405 -18.41 -10.26 -33.67
CA LYS A 405 -18.57 -10.24 -35.13
C LYS A 405 -18.87 -11.63 -35.70
N ALA A 406 -18.33 -12.68 -35.10
CA ALA A 406 -18.62 -14.07 -35.48
C ALA A 406 -20.00 -14.56 -35.00
N ALA A 407 -20.56 -13.94 -33.95
CA ALA A 407 -21.86 -14.27 -33.36
C ALA A 407 -23.04 -13.46 -33.95
N ARG A 408 -22.80 -12.55 -34.90
CA ARG A 408 -23.89 -11.89 -35.65
C ARG A 408 -24.20 -12.74 -36.89
N PRO A 409 -25.43 -13.26 -37.04
CA PRO A 409 -25.83 -14.08 -38.17
C PRO A 409 -25.78 -13.34 -39.51
#